data_AF-A0A831SP36-F1
#
_entry.id   AF-A0A831SP36-F1
#
_cell.length_a   1.000
_cell.length_b   1.000
_cell.length_c   1.000
_cell.angle_alpha   90.00
_cell.angle_beta   90.00
_cell.angle_gamma   90.00
#
_symmetry.space_group_name_H-M   'P 1'
#
loop_
_entity.id
_entity.type
_entity.pdbx_description
1 polymer ?
#
loop_
_entity_poly.entity_id
_entity_poly.type
_entity_poly.pdbx_seq_one_letter_code
_entity_poly.pdbx_strand_id
1 'polypeptide(L)' 'MSCQTPKIGPNADPWIIALAKRENEKTQQTLFPNIYVVVTEESKTKHQRIPSVCRSYGINCINILELFEKEGWKF' A
#
# COMPACT_ATOMS: atom_id res chain seq x y z
N MET A 1 14.44 -2.30 27.69
CA MET A 1 14.10 -1.62 26.41
C MET A 1 12.75 -2.14 25.96
N SER A 2 11.68 -1.36 26.13
CA SER A 2 10.37 -1.72 25.58
C SER A 2 10.37 -1.39 24.09
N CYS A 3 10.30 -2.41 23.24
CA CYS A 3 10.02 -2.23 21.81
C CYS A 3 8.59 -1.69 21.71
N GLN A 4 8.44 -0.37 21.62
CA GLN A 4 7.16 0.23 21.31
C GLN A 4 6.85 -0.13 19.85
N THR A 5 5.92 -1.05 19.65
CA THR A 5 5.30 -1.24 18.34
C THR A 5 4.70 0.10 17.91
N PRO A 6 4.96 0.58 16.68
CA PRO A 6 4.37 1.82 16.21
C PRO A 6 2.85 1.67 16.31
N LYS A 7 2.19 2.56 17.07
CA LYS A 7 0.72 2.63 17.04
C LYS A 7 0.33 3.06 15.63
N ILE A 8 -0.06 2.09 14.80
CA ILE A 8 -0.62 2.30 13.47
C ILE A 8 -1.91 3.08 13.70
N GLY A 9 -1.84 4.41 13.52
CA GLY A 9 -2.96 5.29 13.79
C GLY A 9 -4.10 5.09 12.78
N PRO A 10 -5.36 5.31 13.17
CA PRO A 10 -6.57 5.03 12.36
C PRO A 10 -6.80 5.99 11.17
N ASN A 11 -5.75 6.58 10.58
CA ASN A 11 -5.89 7.75 9.69
C ASN A 11 -5.63 7.49 8.20
N ALA A 12 -5.24 6.28 7.82
CA ALA A 12 -5.33 5.88 6.41
C ALA A 12 -6.75 5.39 6.14
N ASP A 13 -7.28 5.66 4.94
CA ASP A 13 -8.62 5.21 4.55
C ASP A 13 -8.77 3.70 4.81
N PRO A 14 -9.61 3.28 5.78
CA PRO A 14 -9.67 1.89 6.20
C PRO A 14 -10.23 0.99 5.09
N TRP A 15 -11.03 1.52 4.16
CA TRP A 15 -11.60 0.74 3.07
C TRP A 15 -10.57 0.45 1.98
N ILE A 16 -9.70 1.42 1.65
CA ILE A 16 -8.59 1.18 0.71
C ILE A 16 -7.63 0.12 1.27
N ILE A 17 -7.26 0.23 2.55
CA ILE A 17 -6.35 -0.73 3.18
C ILE A 17 -6.97 -2.12 3.25
N ALA A 18 -8.24 -2.22 3.67
CA ALA A 18 -8.95 -3.50 3.73
C ALA A 18 -9.07 -4.17 2.36
N LEU A 19 -9.40 -3.39 1.31
CA LEU A 19 -9.51 -3.90 -0.05
C LEU A 19 -8.15 -4.42 -0.55
N ALA A 20 -7.08 -3.63 -0.43
CA ALA A 20 -5.77 -4.02 -0.91
C ALA A 20 -5.22 -5.26 -0.18
N LYS A 21 -5.46 -5.37 1.13
CA LYS A 21 -5.08 -6.55 1.92
C LYS A 21 -5.83 -7.81 1.48
N ARG A 22 -7.15 -7.71 1.33
CA ARG A 22 -8.01 -8.81 0.86
C ARG A 22 -7.59 -9.33 -0.52
N GLU A 23 -7.32 -8.42 -1.45
CA GLU A 23 -6.94 -8.79 -2.81
C GLU A 23 -5.54 -9.42 -2.88
N ASN A 24 -4.56 -8.90 -2.13
CA ASN A 24 -3.24 -9.53 -2.01
C ASN A 24 -3.31 -10.95 -1.43
N GLU A 25 -4.15 -11.18 -0.41
CA GLU A 25 -4.32 -12.51 0.20
C GLU A 25 -5.00 -13.52 -0.72
N LYS A 26 -5.97 -13.08 -1.53
CA LYS A 26 -6.58 -13.92 -2.58
C LYS A 26 -5.55 -14.33 -3.63
N THR A 27 -4.73 -13.39 -4.08
CA THR A 27 -3.66 -13.61 -5.05
C THR A 27 -2.67 -14.70 -4.60
N GLN A 28 -2.35 -14.77 -3.31
CA GLN A 28 -1.43 -15.80 -2.78
C GLN A 28 -1.99 -17.23 -2.84
N GLN A 29 -3.29 -17.38 -3.12
CA GLN A 29 -3.97 -18.68 -3.20
C GLN A 29 -4.15 -19.16 -4.64
N THR A 30 -3.71 -18.39 -5.65
CA THR A 30 -3.87 -18.73 -7.07
C THR A 30 -2.55 -19.17 -7.71
N LEU A 31 -2.64 -20.06 -8.72
CA LEU A 31 -1.49 -20.49 -9.53
C LEU A 31 -0.85 -19.33 -10.32
N PHE A 32 -1.65 -18.32 -10.66
CA PHE A 32 -1.21 -17.10 -11.35
C PHE A 32 -1.60 -15.89 -10.48
N PRO A 33 -0.64 -15.31 -9.74
CA PRO A 33 -0.94 -14.21 -8.83
C PRO A 33 -1.16 -12.88 -9.57
N ASN A 34 -2.27 -12.20 -9.29
CA ASN A 34 -2.48 -10.82 -9.74
C ASN A 34 -1.71 -9.84 -8.84
N ILE A 35 -1.08 -8.82 -9.42
CA ILE A 35 -0.36 -7.79 -8.66
C ILE A 35 -1.29 -6.61 -8.41
N TYR A 36 -1.64 -6.36 -7.15
CA TYR A 36 -2.37 -5.16 -6.75
C TYR A 36 -1.41 -4.08 -6.22
N VAL A 37 -1.70 -2.83 -6.55
CA VAL A 37 -0.94 -1.65 -6.12
C VAL A 37 -1.91 -0.59 -5.63
N VAL A 38 -1.60 0.05 -4.50
CA VAL A 38 -2.30 1.25 -4.04
C VAL A 38 -1.59 2.47 -4.61
N VAL A 39 -2.32 3.31 -5.35
CA VAL A 39 -1.78 4.57 -5.88
C VAL A 39 -2.29 5.73 -5.01
N THR A 40 -1.39 6.58 -4.52
CA THR A 40 -1.74 7.74 -3.69
C THR A 40 -0.67 8.84 -3.78
N GLU A 41 -1.11 10.10 -3.74
CA GLU A 41 -0.26 11.29 -3.62
C GLU A 41 -0.03 11.71 -2.16
N GLU A 42 -0.45 10.90 -1.19
CA GLU A 42 -0.18 11.19 0.21
C GLU A 42 1.33 11.13 0.54
N SER A 43 1.73 11.95 1.50
CA SER A 43 3.13 12.03 1.94
C SER A 43 3.64 10.71 2.51
N LYS A 44 4.76 10.20 1.97
CA LYS A 44 5.47 9.01 2.45
C LYS A 44 6.15 9.18 3.83
N THR A 45 6.31 10.41 4.32
CA THR A 45 7.06 10.71 5.57
C THR A 45 6.19 10.69 6.82
N LYS A 46 4.86 10.77 6.68
CA LYS A 46 3.93 10.79 7.81
C LYS A 46 3.47 9.37 8.15
N HIS A 47 3.72 8.93 9.38
CA HIS A 47 3.47 7.55 9.82
C HIS A 47 2.02 7.07 9.78
N GLN A 48 1.07 8.01 9.70
CA GLN A 48 -0.37 7.73 9.75
C GLN A 48 -1.05 7.83 8.36
N ARG A 49 -0.26 7.95 7.29
CA ARG A 49 -0.73 8.08 5.91
C ARG A 49 -0.75 6.74 5.19
N ILE A 50 -1.50 6.67 4.09
CA ILE A 50 -1.67 5.44 3.29
C ILE A 50 -0.32 4.76 2.99
N PRO A 51 0.75 5.44 2.51
CA PRO A 51 2.01 4.76 2.20
C PRO A 51 2.68 4.08 3.42
N SER A 52 2.57 4.68 4.59
CA SER A 52 3.12 4.14 5.84
C SER A 52 2.33 2.90 6.29
N VAL A 53 1.01 2.96 6.21
CA VAL A 53 0.12 1.85 6.57
C VAL A 53 0.29 0.70 5.57
N CYS A 54 0.31 0.98 4.26
CA CYS A 54 0.59 -0.02 3.23
C CYS A 54 1.92 -0.75 3.48
N ARG A 55 2.99 -0.02 3.82
CA ARG A 55 4.29 -0.62 4.17
C ARG A 55 4.19 -1.57 5.35
N SER A 56 3.44 -1.22 6.39
CA SER A 56 3.27 -2.08 7.58
C SER A 56 2.54 -3.39 7.30
N TYR A 57 1.64 -3.40 6.29
CA TYR A 57 0.89 -4.58 5.87
C TYR A 57 1.51 -5.34 4.68
N GLY A 58 2.67 -4.90 4.17
CA GLY A 58 3.29 -5.48 2.98
C GLY A 58 2.51 -5.25 1.68
N ILE A 59 1.73 -4.16 1.62
CA ILE A 59 0.96 -3.77 0.43
C ILE A 59 1.84 -2.87 -0.45
N ASN A 60 1.93 -3.18 -1.74
CA ASN A 60 2.63 -2.32 -2.69
C ASN A 60 1.91 -0.97 -2.83
N CYS A 61 2.64 0.13 -2.67
CA CYS A 61 2.10 1.47 -2.73
C CYS A 61 3.06 2.41 -3.47
N ILE A 62 2.54 3.14 -4.45
CA ILE A 62 3.29 4.05 -5.31
C ILE A 62 2.53 5.38 -5.50
N ASN A 63 3.21 6.40 -5.99
CA ASN A 63 2.58 7.64 -6.46
C ASN A 63 2.21 7.55 -7.95
N ILE A 64 1.56 8.58 -8.49
CA ILE A 64 1.07 8.59 -9.86
C ILE A 64 2.21 8.62 -10.89
N LEU A 65 3.33 9.28 -10.59
CA LEU A 65 4.49 9.34 -11.48
C LEU A 65 5.18 7.97 -11.56
N GLU A 66 5.33 7.31 -10.41
CA GLU A 66 5.85 5.95 -10.30
C GLU A 66 4.95 4.95 -11.05
N LEU A 67 3.62 5.16 -11.07
CA LEU A 67 2.71 4.37 -11.90
C LEU A 67 3.02 4.56 -13.38
N PHE A 68 3.17 5.80 -13.83
CA PHE A 68 3.46 6.08 -15.24
C PHE A 68 4.78 5.48 -15.69
N GLU A 69 5.83 5.60 -14.88
CA GLU A 69 7.14 4.98 -15.14
C GLU A 69 7.02 3.46 -15.22
N LYS A 70 6.29 2.85 -14.28
CA LYS A 70 6.09 1.39 -14.23
C LYS A 70 5.35 0.85 -15.46
N GLU A 71 4.34 1.58 -15.93
CA GLU A 71 3.53 1.18 -17.08
C GLU A 71 4.11 1.65 -18.44
N GLY A 72 5.24 2.37 -18.41
CA GLY A 72 5.92 2.85 -19.63
C GLY A 72 5.12 3.89 -20.42
N TRP A 73 4.27 4.67 -19.75
CA TRP A 73 3.47 5.70 -20.40
C TRP A 73 4.37 6.82 -20.94
N LYS A 74 4.12 7.24 -22.18
CA LYS A 74 4.83 8.35 -22.83
C LYS A 74 3.87 9.53 -22.95
N PHE A 75 4.28 10.69 -22.44
CA PHE A 75 3.53 11.95 -22.50
C PHE A 75 4.25 12.96 -23.39
#